data_AF-A0A958AGR8-F1
#
_entry.id   AF-A0A958AGR8-F1
#
_cell.length_a   1.000
_cell.length_b   1.000
_cell.length_c   1.000
_cell.angle_alpha   90.00
_cell.angle_beta   90.00
_cell.angle_gamma   90.00
#
_symmetry.space_group_name_H-M   'P 1'
#
loop_
_entity.id
_entity.type
_entity.pdbx_description
1 polymer ?
#
loop_
_entity_poly.entity_id
_entity_poly.type
_entity_poly.pdbx_seq_one_letter_code
_entity_poly.pdbx_strand_id
1 'polypeptide(L)'
;NQSIPLQSLRIENDFKAWYDIMRRLSHMFGLEYSLSDLDERSDELINSMSAKIDELEQKLPQLNVKAYIEEVTGDFTETSFMPLGDVWKRELGDLFEDLE
;
A
#
# COMPACT_ATOMS: atom_id res chain seq x y z
N ASN A 1 -22.10 15.93 -25.70
CA ASN A 1 -21.24 14.85 -25.18
C ASN A 1 -19.78 15.16 -25.48
N GLN A 2 -19.13 15.94 -24.63
CA GLN A 2 -17.67 16.07 -24.69
C GLN A 2 -17.06 14.93 -23.88
N SER A 3 -16.46 13.96 -24.57
CA SER A 3 -15.62 12.94 -23.97
C SER A 3 -14.37 13.63 -23.44
N ILE A 4 -14.32 13.85 -22.12
CA ILE A 4 -13.09 14.26 -21.46
C ILE A 4 -12.10 13.12 -21.67
N PRO A 5 -10.93 13.35 -22.28
CA PRO A 5 -9.89 12.34 -22.35
C PRO A 5 -9.37 12.14 -20.91
N LEU A 6 -10.05 11.30 -20.15
CA LEU A 6 -9.51 10.73 -18.92
C LEU A 6 -8.33 9.88 -19.39
N GLN A 7 -7.12 10.38 -19.15
CA GLN A 7 -5.93 9.55 -19.23
C GLN A 7 -6.18 8.39 -18.29
N SER A 8 -6.45 7.21 -18.86
CA SER A 8 -6.78 6.00 -18.09
C SER A 8 -5.72 5.81 -17.02
N LEU A 9 -6.14 5.79 -15.76
CA LEU A 9 -5.27 5.63 -14.62
C LEU A 9 -4.82 4.16 -14.62
N ARG A 10 -3.69 3.88 -15.26
CA ARG A 10 -3.16 2.53 -15.46
C ARG A 10 -1.97 2.34 -14.55
N ILE A 11 -2.09 1.40 -13.61
CA ILE A 11 -0.96 0.95 -12.80
C ILE A 11 -0.17 -0.03 -13.68
N GLU A 12 0.95 0.42 -14.24
CA GLU A 12 1.81 -0.42 -15.08
C GLU A 12 2.75 -1.29 -14.25
N ASN A 13 3.18 -0.79 -13.09
CA ASN A 13 4.03 -1.49 -12.12
C ASN A 13 3.37 -1.43 -10.75
N ASP A 14 2.74 -2.53 -10.32
CA ASP A 14 2.12 -2.63 -9.01
C ASP A 14 3.17 -2.98 -7.95
N PHE A 15 3.96 -1.96 -7.56
CA PHE A 15 5.01 -2.11 -6.56
C PHE A 15 4.45 -2.54 -5.19
N LYS A 16 3.22 -2.13 -4.87
CA LYS A 16 2.55 -2.51 -3.62
C LYS A 16 2.27 -4.01 -3.58
N ALA A 17 1.68 -4.57 -4.65
CA ALA A 17 1.43 -6.01 -4.72
C ALA A 17 2.74 -6.82 -4.64
N TRP A 18 3.78 -6.39 -5.35
CA TRP A 18 5.09 -7.05 -5.29
C TRP A 18 5.73 -6.97 -3.90
N TYR A 19 5.67 -5.80 -3.25
CA TYR A 19 6.15 -5.62 -1.88
C TYR A 19 5.46 -6.59 -0.92
N ASP A 20 4.14 -6.65 -0.95
CA ASP A 20 3.37 -7.50 -0.03
C ASP A 20 3.63 -9.00 -0.25
N ILE A 21 3.81 -9.43 -1.50
CA ILE A 21 4.18 -10.82 -1.82
C ILE A 21 5.58 -11.13 -1.30
N MET A 22 6.55 -10.27 -1.60
CA MET A 22 7.95 -10.50 -1.21
C MET A 22 8.12 -10.49 0.30
N ARG A 23 7.39 -9.63 1.02
CA ARG A 23 7.37 -9.60 2.49
C ARG A 23 6.85 -10.93 3.08
N ARG A 24 5.79 -11.49 2.49
CA ARG A 24 5.26 -12.80 2.93
C ARG A 24 6.22 -13.94 2.61
N LEU A 25 6.84 -13.94 1.43
CA LEU A 25 7.83 -14.95 1.06
C LEU A 25 9.09 -14.89 1.94
N SER A 26 9.57 -13.68 2.23
CA SER A 26 10.70 -13.49 3.15
C SER A 26 10.40 -14.08 4.53
N HIS A 27 9.23 -13.79 5.11
CA HIS A 27 8.82 -14.40 6.39
C HIS A 27 8.63 -15.92 6.29
N MET A 28 7.95 -16.44 5.27
CA MET A 28 7.67 -17.88 5.15
C MET A 28 8.92 -18.74 4.97
N PHE A 29 9.95 -18.21 4.31
CA PHE A 29 11.15 -18.97 3.94
C PHE A 29 12.42 -18.48 4.65
N GLY A 30 12.32 -17.50 5.55
CA GLY A 30 13.47 -16.91 6.25
C GLY A 30 14.46 -16.25 5.29
N LEU A 31 13.99 -15.57 4.25
CA LEU A 31 14.85 -14.92 3.27
C LEU A 31 15.32 -13.55 3.78
N GLU A 32 16.62 -13.32 3.78
CA GLU A 32 17.25 -12.08 4.26
C GLU A 32 17.45 -11.04 3.14
N TYR A 33 16.45 -10.84 2.27
CA TYR A 33 16.51 -9.79 1.25
C TYR A 33 16.02 -8.46 1.81
N SER A 34 16.75 -7.38 1.57
CA SER A 34 16.22 -6.04 1.80
C SER A 34 15.05 -5.79 0.84
N LEU A 35 13.93 -5.33 1.39
CA LEU A 35 12.76 -4.88 0.62
C LEU A 35 12.64 -3.36 0.58
N SER A 36 13.65 -2.62 1.08
CA SER A 36 13.64 -1.15 1.20
C SER A 36 13.22 -0.44 -0.08
N ASP A 37 13.84 -0.80 -1.21
CA ASP A 37 13.59 -0.14 -2.49
C ASP A 37 12.18 -0.44 -3.02
N LEU A 38 11.66 -1.62 -2.68
CA LEU A 38 10.32 -2.05 -3.08
C LEU A 38 9.24 -1.40 -2.20
N ASP A 39 9.56 -1.16 -0.93
CA ASP A 39 8.76 -0.39 0.03
C ASP A 39 8.64 1.07 -0.40
N GLU A 40 9.79 1.72 -0.69
CA GLU A 40 9.84 3.10 -1.16
C GLU A 40 9.01 3.30 -2.43
N ARG A 41 9.17 2.41 -3.42
CA ARG A 41 8.40 2.46 -4.67
C ARG A 41 6.91 2.18 -4.48
N SER A 42 6.57 1.35 -3.49
CA SER A 42 5.17 1.11 -3.10
C SER A 42 4.55 2.41 -2.56
N ASP A 43 5.26 3.11 -1.66
CA ASP A 43 4.81 4.38 -1.10
C ASP A 43 4.71 5.48 -2.17
N GLU A 44 5.71 5.59 -3.05
CA GLU A 44 5.67 6.51 -4.19
C GLU A 44 4.45 6.28 -5.08
N LEU A 45 4.11 5.01 -5.36
CA LEU A 45 2.94 4.65 -6.16
C LEU A 45 1.64 5.08 -5.46
N ILE A 46 1.49 4.77 -4.16
CA ILE A 46 0.30 5.14 -3.36
C ILE A 46 0.13 6.66 -3.32
N ASN A 47 1.22 7.39 -3.08
CA ASN A 47 1.21 8.85 -3.01
C ASN A 47 0.85 9.49 -4.36
N SER A 48 1.43 8.98 -5.45
CA SER A 48 1.10 9.41 -6.82
C SER A 48 -0.38 9.21 -7.13
N MET A 49 -0.95 8.07 -6.70
CA MET A 49 -2.37 7.76 -6.90
C MET A 49 -3.29 8.65 -6.09
N SER A 50 -2.95 8.91 -4.83
CA SER A 50 -3.69 9.84 -3.99
C SER A 50 -3.69 11.25 -4.60
N ALA A 51 -2.52 11.73 -5.03
CA ALA A 51 -2.39 13.04 -5.69
C ALA A 51 -3.19 13.12 -6.99
N LYS A 52 -3.26 12.03 -7.77
CA LYS A 52 -4.04 12.00 -9.01
C LYS A 52 -5.55 12.04 -8.75
N ILE A 53 -6.01 11.36 -7.69
CA ILE A 53 -7.41 11.42 -7.26
C ILE A 53 -7.76 12.85 -6.82
N ASP A 54 -6.91 13.51 -6.04
CA ASP A 54 -7.11 14.91 -5.64
C ASP A 54 -7.14 15.87 -6.84
N GLU A 55 -6.25 15.66 -7.83
CA GLU A 55 -6.26 16.44 -9.07
C GLU A 55 -7.57 16.27 -9.85
N LEU A 56 -8.09 15.03 -9.95
CA LEU A 56 -9.35 14.74 -10.62
C LEU A 56 -10.54 15.38 -9.90
N GLU A 57 -10.56 15.33 -8.57
CA GLU A 57 -11.61 15.95 -7.76
C GLU A 57 -11.64 17.47 -7.93
N GLN A 58 -10.47 18.12 -8.00
CA GLN A 58 -10.37 19.56 -8.23
C GLN A 58 -10.78 19.98 -9.64
N LYS A 59 -10.37 19.21 -10.66
CA LYS A 59 -10.62 19.54 -12.07
C LYS A 59 -12.04 19.19 -12.51
N LEU A 60 -12.60 18.12 -11.94
CA LEU A 60 -13.86 17.52 -12.36
C LEU A 60 -14.71 17.13 -11.13
N PRO A 61 -15.12 18.10 -10.29
CA PRO A 61 -15.87 17.82 -9.07
C PRO A 61 -17.19 17.10 -9.33
N GLN A 62 -17.76 17.23 -10.52
CA GLN A 62 -18.99 16.53 -10.92
C GLN A 62 -18.85 15.00 -11.00
N LEU A 63 -17.62 14.47 -11.01
CA LEU A 63 -17.36 13.03 -11.04
C LEU A 63 -17.46 12.39 -9.64
N ASN A 64 -17.38 13.18 -8.56
CA ASN A 64 -17.38 12.70 -7.16
C ASN A 64 -16.46 11.48 -6.97
N VAL A 65 -15.21 11.58 -7.41
CA VAL A 65 -14.29 10.42 -7.50
C VAL A 65 -14.03 9.85 -6.12
N LYS A 66 -13.90 10.71 -5.10
CA LYS A 66 -13.70 10.26 -3.71
C LYS A 66 -14.85 9.42 -3.18
N ALA A 67 -16.10 9.85 -3.42
CA ALA A 67 -17.28 9.11 -3.00
C ALA A 67 -17.36 7.73 -3.68
N TYR A 68 -16.99 7.65 -4.96
CA TYR A 68 -16.92 6.37 -5.67
C TYR A 68 -15.84 5.45 -5.09
N ILE A 69 -14.64 5.97 -4.79
CA ILE A 69 -13.59 5.17 -4.16
C ILE A 69 -14.03 4.69 -2.76
N GLU A 70 -14.69 5.54 -1.97
CA GLU A 70 -15.26 5.15 -0.68
C GLU A 70 -16.32 4.05 -0.80
N GLU A 71 -17.19 4.13 -1.82
CA GLU A 71 -18.17 3.07 -2.11
C GLU A 71 -17.48 1.75 -2.46
N VAL A 72 -16.44 1.80 -3.31
CA VAL A 72 -15.68 0.61 -3.72
C VAL A 72 -14.93 -0.02 -2.55
N THR A 73 -14.42 0.79 -1.61
CA THR A 73 -13.66 0.29 -0.45
C THR A 73 -14.54 -0.05 0.75
N GLY A 74 -15.81 0.36 0.78
CA GLY A 74 -16.69 0.21 1.94
C GLY A 74 -16.85 -1.22 2.44
N ASP A 75 -16.92 -2.19 1.53
CA ASP A 75 -17.03 -3.62 1.86
C ASP A 75 -15.67 -4.34 1.87
N PHE A 76 -14.58 -3.65 1.51
CA PHE A 76 -13.26 -4.24 1.45
C PHE A 76 -12.65 -4.34 2.85
N THR A 77 -12.46 -5.57 3.32
CA THR A 77 -11.73 -5.85 4.56
C THR A 77 -10.32 -6.33 4.23
N GLU A 78 -9.31 -5.51 4.52
CA GLU A 78 -7.92 -5.89 4.31
C GLU A 78 -7.52 -7.03 5.26
N THR A 79 -7.06 -8.16 4.71
CA THR A 79 -6.43 -9.22 5.50
C THR A 79 -4.95 -8.89 5.67
N SER A 80 -4.66 -8.03 6.65
CA SER A 80 -3.30 -7.58 6.95
C SER A 80 -2.41 -8.77 7.31
N PHE A 81 -1.20 -8.77 6.75
CA PHE A 81 -0.17 -9.72 7.13
C PHE A 81 0.61 -9.16 8.31
N MET A 82 0.32 -9.68 9.49
CA MET A 82 1.07 -9.40 10.71
C MET A 82 1.87 -10.66 11.08
N PRO A 83 3.18 -10.71 10.81
CA PRO A 83 4.03 -11.80 11.29
C PRO A 83 4.20 -11.67 12.80
N LEU A 84 3.20 -12.11 13.56
CA LEU A 84 3.15 -11.95 15.02
C LEU A 84 4.41 -12.51 15.69
N GLY A 85 5.02 -13.57 15.15
CA GLY A 85 6.28 -14.12 15.64
C GLY A 85 7.42 -13.11 15.61
N ASP A 86 7.51 -12.28 14.57
CA ASP A 86 8.56 -11.25 14.45
C ASP A 86 8.27 -10.06 15.37
N VAL A 87 6.99 -9.67 15.49
CA VAL A 87 6.56 -8.61 16.41
C VAL A 87 6.92 -9.00 17.85
N TRP A 88 6.54 -10.20 18.29
CA TRP A 88 6.89 -10.66 19.65
C TRP A 88 8.38 -10.85 19.85
N LYS A 89 9.13 -11.32 18.84
CA LYS A 89 10.58 -11.46 18.95
C LYS A 89 11.28 -10.11 19.15
N ARG A 90 10.80 -9.05 18.49
CA ARG A 90 11.30 -7.69 18.67
C ARG A 90 10.89 -7.12 20.03
N GLU A 91 9.60 -7.06 20.33
CA GLU A 91 9.11 -6.42 21.56
C GLU A 91 9.61 -7.14 22.83
N LEU A 92 9.75 -8.48 22.81
CA LEU A 92 10.35 -9.22 23.92
C LEU A 92 11.87 -9.04 23.96
N GLY A 93 12.54 -8.94 22.81
CA GLY A 93 13.97 -8.66 22.74
C GLY A 93 14.31 -7.34 23.43
N ASP A 94 13.60 -6.27 23.07
CA ASP A 94 13.75 -4.94 23.68
C ASP A 94 13.50 -4.97 25.20
N LEU A 95 12.47 -5.71 25.64
CA LEU A 95 12.15 -5.91 27.07
C LEU A 95 13.24 -6.65 27.85
N PHE A 96 13.95 -7.59 27.22
CA PHE A 96 15.05 -8.31 27.85
C PHE A 96 16.36 -7.53 27.83
N GLU A 97 16.60 -6.70 26.80
CA GLU A 97 17.73 -5.76 26.78
C GLU A 97 17.61 -4.67 27.87
N ASP A 98 16.40 -4.23 28.19
CA ASP A 98 16.13 -3.27 29.28
C ASP A 98 16.31 -3.87 30.70
N LEU A 99 16.40 -5.20 30.83
CA LEU A 99 16.54 -5.90 32.12
C LEU A 99 17.98 -6.31 32.46
N GLU A 100 18.93 -6.17 31.53
CA GLU A 100 20.38 -6.35 31.75
C GLU A 100 21.08 -5.03 32.11
#